data_AF-A0ABD7V511-F1
#
_entry.id   AF-A0ABD7V511-F1
#
_cell.length_a   1.000
_cell.length_b   1.000
_cell.length_c   1.000
_cell.angle_alpha   90.00
_cell.angle_beta   90.00
_cell.angle_gamma   90.00
#
_symmetry.space_group_name_H-M   'P 1'
#
loop_
_entity.id
_entity.type
_entity.pdbx_description
1 polymer ?
#
loop_
_entity_poly.entity_id
_entity_poly.type
_entity_poly.pdbx_seq_one_letter_code
_entity_poly.pdbx_strand_id
1 'polypeptide(L)'
;MRFRHIPATLTAIIGVAATMGVVPSPEAAATPADPGIAGVVSTAGPDRSWDVRAWITGTGTASATPAGTARTDRSGHFRLRPTQQSGPDEAFYVTATPAGQPGAFTTLAAVSPAIPGRLTINERTTVATGYAMAQFLDGTSIAGRAPGVRGAAMMAANLADPVSGRLGTTLTSPPNGSATSTLGAFISLTNALAACTSGADGCGALRSATTTPLSGRPANLIESMAHMAKSPEHDPPDSSVSRCVDR
;
A
#
# COMPACT_ATOMS: atom_id res chain seq x y z
N MET A 1 30.60 100.49 -42.53
CA MET A 1 30.57 99.89 -43.89
C MET A 1 30.64 98.36 -43.70
N ARG A 2 29.53 97.63 -43.98
CA ARG A 2 29.34 96.75 -45.17
C ARG A 2 30.38 95.60 -45.21
N PHE A 3 30.09 94.29 -45.21
CA PHE A 3 28.92 93.51 -45.63
C PHE A 3 28.88 92.11 -44.95
N ARG A 4 27.65 91.59 -44.82
CA ARG A 4 27.14 90.19 -44.82
C ARG A 4 28.13 89.06 -45.20
N HIS A 5 27.96 87.90 -44.56
CA HIS A 5 27.54 86.62 -45.19
C HIS A 5 26.97 85.62 -44.15
N ILE A 6 25.86 84.96 -44.50
CA ILE A 6 25.20 83.78 -43.87
C ILE A 6 25.34 82.66 -44.92
N PRO A 7 25.73 81.41 -44.59
CA PRO A 7 24.80 80.26 -44.32
C PRO A 7 25.44 79.19 -43.40
N ALA A 8 24.90 78.04 -42.99
CA ALA A 8 23.59 77.39 -42.94
C ALA A 8 23.70 76.22 -41.92
N THR A 9 22.58 75.94 -41.26
CA THR A 9 22.10 74.70 -40.60
C THR A 9 22.93 73.41 -40.63
N LEU A 10 22.97 72.69 -39.49
CA LEU A 10 22.43 71.32 -39.34
C LEU A 10 22.42 70.88 -37.86
N THR A 11 21.23 70.76 -37.28
CA THR A 11 21.01 70.26 -35.91
C THR A 11 20.75 68.75 -35.99
N ALA A 12 21.66 67.92 -35.47
CA ALA A 12 21.46 66.48 -35.32
C ALA A 12 20.90 66.17 -33.93
N ILE A 13 19.68 65.62 -33.88
CA ILE A 13 19.03 65.12 -32.67
C ILE A 13 19.56 63.70 -32.42
N ILE A 14 20.31 63.50 -31.34
CA ILE A 14 20.73 62.17 -30.87
C ILE A 14 19.68 61.68 -29.87
N GLY A 15 18.91 60.67 -30.25
CA GLY A 15 18.00 59.95 -29.36
C GLY A 15 18.78 59.00 -28.44
N VAL A 16 18.64 59.17 -27.14
CA VAL A 16 19.16 58.24 -26.12
C VAL A 16 18.16 57.10 -25.96
N ALA A 17 18.52 55.89 -26.38
CA ALA A 17 17.76 54.68 -26.13
C ALA A 17 18.06 54.17 -24.72
N ALA A 18 17.04 54.15 -23.85
CA ALA A 18 17.10 53.55 -22.52
C ALA A 18 17.05 52.03 -22.63
N THR A 19 18.16 51.35 -22.33
CA THR A 19 18.21 49.88 -22.19
C THR A 19 17.72 49.49 -20.79
N MET A 20 16.51 48.93 -20.70
CA MET A 20 16.04 48.26 -19.49
C MET A 20 16.83 46.96 -19.28
N GLY A 21 17.71 46.94 -18.28
CA GLY A 21 18.40 45.73 -17.82
C GLY A 21 17.41 44.83 -17.07
N VAL A 22 17.13 43.65 -17.63
CA VAL A 22 16.40 42.58 -16.95
C VAL A 22 17.35 41.93 -15.95
N VAL A 23 17.05 42.05 -14.66
CA VAL A 23 17.76 41.32 -13.60
C VAL A 23 17.20 39.90 -13.59
N PRO A 24 18.02 38.85 -13.81
CA PRO A 24 17.53 37.48 -13.72
C PRO A 24 17.16 37.16 -12.27
N SER A 25 15.90 36.78 -12.04
CA SER A 25 15.44 36.26 -10.76
C SER A 25 16.22 34.99 -10.40
N PRO A 26 16.59 34.78 -9.12
CA PRO A 26 17.20 33.52 -8.70
C PRO A 26 16.19 32.39 -8.96
N GLU A 27 16.55 31.49 -9.87
CA GLU A 27 15.81 30.28 -10.18
C GLU A 27 15.79 29.42 -8.91
N ALA A 28 14.62 29.34 -8.27
CA ALA A 28 14.43 28.50 -7.11
C ALA A 28 14.79 27.06 -7.51
N ALA A 29 15.92 26.55 -7.02
CA ALA A 29 16.29 25.17 -7.17
C ALA A 29 15.13 24.32 -6.67
N ALA A 30 14.46 23.62 -7.58
CA ALA A 30 13.36 22.74 -7.25
C ALA A 30 13.87 21.70 -6.24
N THR A 31 13.33 21.73 -5.03
CA THR A 31 13.50 20.65 -4.06
C THR A 31 13.20 19.33 -4.78
N PRO A 32 14.07 18.30 -4.72
CA PRO A 32 13.77 17.02 -5.34
C PRO A 32 12.38 16.58 -4.86
N ALA A 33 11.43 16.46 -5.78
CA ALA A 33 10.09 15.99 -5.44
C ALA A 33 10.26 14.65 -4.72
N ASP A 34 9.69 14.51 -3.52
CA ASP A 34 9.68 13.25 -2.78
C ASP A 34 9.34 12.12 -3.76
N PRO A 35 10.23 11.12 -3.96
CA PRO A 35 10.05 10.11 -5.00
C PRO A 35 8.80 9.23 -4.78
N GLY A 36 8.15 9.36 -3.61
CA GLY A 36 7.01 8.57 -3.19
C GLY A 36 7.41 7.13 -2.90
N ILE A 37 6.42 6.33 -2.53
CA ILE A 37 6.57 4.90 -2.31
C ILE A 37 6.59 4.20 -3.66
N ALA A 38 7.67 3.50 -3.98
CA ALA A 38 7.72 2.60 -5.13
C ALA A 38 7.08 1.25 -4.75
N GLY A 39 5.99 0.88 -5.42
CA GLY A 39 5.20 -0.28 -5.04
C GLY A 39 5.01 -1.30 -6.16
N VAL A 40 4.70 -2.53 -5.77
CA VAL A 40 4.25 -3.58 -6.68
C VAL A 40 3.13 -4.42 -6.04
N VAL A 41 2.10 -4.73 -6.82
CA VAL A 41 1.14 -5.79 -6.51
C VAL A 41 1.59 -7.04 -7.25
N SER A 42 1.96 -8.10 -6.54
CA SER A 42 2.45 -9.35 -7.13
C SER A 42 1.60 -10.50 -6.62
N THR A 43 0.94 -11.22 -7.53
CA THR A 43 0.01 -12.29 -7.17
C THR A 43 0.24 -13.51 -8.04
N ALA A 44 -0.19 -14.68 -7.60
CA ALA A 44 -0.22 -15.88 -8.43
C ALA A 44 -1.25 -15.80 -9.59
N GLY A 45 -2.23 -14.90 -9.47
CA GLY A 45 -3.24 -14.69 -10.49
C GLY A 45 -2.74 -13.95 -11.74
N PRO A 46 -3.55 -13.87 -12.80
CA PRO A 46 -3.16 -13.23 -14.05
C PRO A 46 -2.91 -11.73 -13.87
N ASP A 47 -1.96 -11.23 -14.66
CA ASP A 47 -1.60 -9.82 -14.79
C ASP A 47 -2.84 -8.93 -14.96
N ARG A 48 -2.95 -7.92 -14.11
CA ARG A 48 -4.04 -6.95 -14.10
C ARG A 48 -3.63 -5.68 -13.37
N SER A 49 -4.36 -4.61 -13.65
CA SER A 49 -4.23 -3.36 -12.89
C SER A 49 -5.01 -3.41 -11.58
N TRP A 50 -4.55 -2.65 -10.59
CA TRP A 50 -5.13 -2.55 -9.25
C TRP A 50 -5.32 -1.09 -8.83
N ASP A 51 -6.46 -0.79 -8.23
CA ASP A 51 -6.71 0.42 -7.46
C ASP A 51 -6.07 0.28 -6.08
N VAL A 52 -5.00 1.03 -5.84
CA VAL A 52 -4.27 1.05 -4.56
C VAL A 52 -4.74 2.24 -3.73
N ARG A 53 -5.11 1.97 -2.48
CA ARG A 53 -5.51 2.99 -1.50
C ARG A 53 -4.65 2.86 -0.28
N ALA A 54 -4.25 3.98 0.29
CA ALA A 54 -3.39 4.05 1.46
C ALA A 54 -4.07 4.77 2.60
N TRP A 55 -3.70 4.38 3.82
CA TRP A 55 -4.27 4.93 5.04
C TRP A 55 -3.26 4.95 6.18
N ILE A 56 -3.53 5.83 7.14
CA ILE A 56 -2.84 5.93 8.42
C ILE A 56 -3.84 5.67 9.55
N THR A 57 -3.44 4.91 10.56
CA THR A 57 -4.28 4.47 11.68
C THR A 57 -3.46 4.38 12.96
N GLY A 58 -4.12 4.31 14.13
CA GLY A 58 -3.45 4.16 15.44
C GLY A 58 -3.80 5.24 16.47
N THR A 59 -4.51 6.30 16.08
CA THR A 59 -4.83 7.44 16.94
C THR A 59 -6.11 7.31 17.76
N GLY A 60 -6.85 6.20 17.67
CA GLY A 60 -8.16 6.16 18.32
C GLY A 60 -9.11 5.09 17.85
N THR A 61 -10.36 5.26 18.26
CA THR A 61 -11.53 4.54 17.72
C THR A 61 -12.04 5.17 16.41
N ALA A 62 -11.43 6.28 15.98
CA ALA A 62 -11.73 6.89 14.69
C ALA A 62 -11.24 5.96 13.55
N SER A 63 -11.95 6.00 12.43
CA SER A 63 -11.55 5.28 11.22
C SER A 63 -10.18 5.74 10.73
N ALA A 64 -9.49 4.85 10.02
CA ALA A 64 -8.21 5.19 9.42
C ALA A 64 -8.32 6.42 8.49
N THR A 65 -7.33 7.30 8.55
CA THR A 65 -7.28 8.51 7.73
C THR A 65 -6.72 8.17 6.35
N PRO A 66 -7.38 8.54 5.24
CA PRO A 66 -6.83 8.37 3.91
C PRO A 66 -5.47 9.06 3.76
N ALA A 67 -4.51 8.32 3.23
CA ALA A 67 -3.12 8.76 3.07
C ALA A 67 -2.67 8.76 1.61
N GLY A 68 -3.51 8.40 0.64
CA GLY A 68 -3.19 8.52 -0.78
C GLY A 68 -3.84 7.43 -1.63
N THR A 69 -3.73 7.57 -2.95
CA THR A 69 -4.20 6.59 -3.93
C THR A 69 -3.21 6.46 -5.08
N ALA A 70 -3.23 5.30 -5.72
CA ALA A 70 -2.49 5.04 -6.95
C ALA A 70 -3.24 3.98 -7.80
N ARG A 71 -2.90 3.91 -9.08
CA ARG A 71 -3.32 2.83 -9.97
C ARG A 71 -2.06 2.11 -10.44
N THR A 72 -2.05 0.79 -10.37
CA THR A 72 -0.94 0.02 -10.94
C THR A 72 -1.04 -0.07 -12.46
N ASP A 73 0.10 -0.24 -13.12
CA ASP A 73 0.11 -0.83 -14.47
C ASP A 73 -0.34 -2.30 -14.43
N ARG A 74 -0.38 -2.97 -15.60
CA ARG A 74 -0.82 -4.37 -15.70
C ARG A 74 0.16 -5.36 -15.06
N SER A 75 1.44 -5.01 -14.96
CA SER A 75 2.47 -5.77 -14.23
C SER A 75 2.44 -5.52 -12.72
N GLY A 76 1.49 -4.70 -12.24
CA GLY A 76 1.29 -4.43 -10.82
C GLY A 76 2.17 -3.31 -10.24
N HIS A 77 3.03 -2.66 -11.02
CA HIS A 77 3.89 -1.58 -10.52
C HIS A 77 3.11 -0.28 -10.35
N PHE A 78 3.44 0.48 -9.30
CA PHE A 78 2.87 1.79 -9.03
C PHE A 78 3.83 2.72 -8.28
N ARG A 79 3.50 4.02 -8.29
CA ARG A 79 4.04 4.99 -7.33
C ARG A 79 2.90 5.61 -6.55
N LEU A 80 3.05 5.62 -5.23
CA LEU A 80 2.10 6.21 -4.31
C LEU A 80 2.77 7.39 -3.60
N ARG A 81 2.09 8.54 -3.55
CA ARG A 81 2.55 9.71 -2.83
C ARG A 81 1.69 9.89 -1.58
N PRO A 82 2.22 9.62 -0.37
CA PRO A 82 1.48 9.85 0.84
C PRO A 82 1.10 11.32 0.98
N THR A 83 -0.16 11.60 1.33
CA THR A 83 -0.65 12.98 1.54
C THR A 83 -0.26 13.54 2.90
N GLN A 84 0.23 12.69 3.80
CA GLN A 84 0.70 13.04 5.14
C GLN A 84 1.70 11.99 5.64
N GLN A 85 2.45 12.33 6.69
CA GLN A 85 3.36 11.39 7.36
C GLN A 85 2.62 10.64 8.48
N SER A 86 3.04 9.40 8.76
CA SER A 86 2.59 8.67 9.95
C SER A 86 3.38 9.14 11.17
N GLY A 87 2.68 9.43 12.27
CA GLY A 87 3.29 9.67 13.57
C GLY A 87 3.96 8.43 14.16
N PRO A 88 4.71 8.58 15.27
CA PRO A 88 5.48 7.49 15.90
C PRO A 88 4.61 6.36 16.46
N ASP A 89 3.33 6.65 16.73
CA ASP A 89 2.36 5.74 17.34
C ASP A 89 1.37 5.15 16.32
N GLU A 90 1.50 5.53 15.06
CA GLU A 90 0.61 5.14 13.98
C GLU A 90 1.18 4.00 13.14
N ALA A 91 0.32 3.38 12.34
CA ALA A 91 0.68 2.43 11.31
C ALA A 91 0.18 2.91 9.96
N PHE A 92 0.89 2.49 8.91
CA PHE A 92 0.54 2.74 7.52
C PHE A 92 0.10 1.43 6.88
N TYR A 93 -1.05 1.42 6.22
CA TYR A 93 -1.49 0.26 5.45
C TYR A 93 -2.01 0.66 4.09
N VAL A 94 -1.99 -0.30 3.19
CA VAL A 94 -2.55 -0.17 1.85
C VAL A 94 -3.46 -1.34 1.54
N THR A 95 -4.43 -1.11 0.66
CA THR A 95 -5.13 -2.18 -0.04
C THR A 95 -4.90 -2.04 -1.53
N ALA A 96 -5.00 -3.17 -2.23
CA ALA A 96 -5.06 -3.25 -3.67
C ALA A 96 -6.33 -4.00 -4.06
N THR A 97 -7.26 -3.30 -4.71
CA THR A 97 -8.49 -3.88 -5.27
C THR A 97 -8.34 -3.97 -6.78
N PRO A 98 -8.76 -5.05 -7.47
CA PRO A 98 -8.73 -5.11 -8.92
C PRO A 98 -9.36 -3.87 -9.55
N ALA A 99 -8.67 -3.25 -10.51
CA ALA A 99 -9.05 -1.95 -11.05
C ALA A 99 -10.47 -1.96 -11.62
N GLY A 100 -11.28 -0.98 -11.22
CA GLY A 100 -12.67 -0.86 -11.68
C GLY A 100 -13.64 -1.88 -11.06
N GLN A 101 -13.22 -2.64 -10.03
CA GLN A 101 -14.07 -3.60 -9.32
C GLN A 101 -14.16 -3.24 -7.82
N PRO A 102 -14.82 -2.13 -7.46
CA PRO A 102 -14.96 -1.75 -6.05
C PRO A 102 -15.64 -2.88 -5.26
N GLY A 103 -15.11 -3.20 -4.08
CA GLY A 103 -15.63 -4.27 -3.23
C GLY A 103 -15.30 -5.69 -3.72
N ALA A 104 -14.39 -5.86 -4.67
CA ALA A 104 -13.96 -7.18 -5.10
C ALA A 104 -13.35 -7.97 -3.93
N PHE A 105 -13.76 -9.23 -3.83
CA PHE A 105 -13.29 -10.13 -2.77
C PHE A 105 -11.78 -10.33 -2.77
N THR A 106 -11.16 -10.32 -3.95
CA THR A 106 -9.70 -10.44 -4.12
C THR A 106 -8.93 -9.18 -3.75
N THR A 107 -9.49 -8.29 -2.92
CA THR A 107 -8.77 -7.14 -2.37
C THR A 107 -7.67 -7.63 -1.43
N LEU A 108 -6.43 -7.25 -1.74
CA LEU A 108 -5.22 -7.60 -0.99
C LEU A 108 -4.80 -6.44 -0.08
N ALA A 109 -3.89 -6.71 0.86
CA ALA A 109 -3.32 -5.68 1.73
C ALA A 109 -1.84 -5.89 2.07
N ALA A 110 -1.22 -4.80 2.50
CA ALA A 110 0.05 -4.80 3.21
C ALA A 110 0.00 -3.73 4.31
N VAL A 111 0.66 -4.00 5.44
CA VAL A 111 0.74 -3.07 6.57
C VAL A 111 2.17 -2.94 7.06
N SER A 112 2.51 -1.74 7.53
CA SER A 112 3.84 -1.37 8.00
C SER A 112 3.73 -0.44 9.22
N PRO A 113 4.63 -0.54 10.22
CA PRO A 113 4.63 0.33 11.40
C PRO A 113 5.06 1.78 11.11
N ALA A 114 5.47 2.07 9.87
CA ALA A 114 5.78 3.41 9.35
C ALA A 114 5.63 3.42 7.83
N ILE A 115 5.57 4.60 7.22
CA ILE A 115 5.58 4.75 5.75
C ILE A 115 6.94 4.27 5.18
N PRO A 116 6.99 3.21 4.35
CA PRO A 116 8.23 2.73 3.77
C PRO A 116 8.52 3.41 2.42
N GLY A 117 9.79 3.43 1.98
CA GLY A 117 10.14 3.88 0.62
C GLY A 117 9.78 2.89 -0.50
N ARG A 118 9.53 1.62 -0.13
CA ARG A 118 9.13 0.53 -1.03
C ARG A 118 8.07 -0.34 -0.38
N LEU A 119 7.19 -0.92 -1.18
CA LEU A 119 6.08 -1.73 -0.68
C LEU A 119 5.69 -2.83 -1.67
N THR A 120 5.49 -4.04 -1.16
CA THR A 120 4.95 -5.16 -1.92
C THR A 120 3.59 -5.55 -1.36
N ILE A 121 2.60 -5.70 -2.22
CA ILE A 121 1.27 -6.20 -1.88
C ILE A 121 1.10 -7.57 -2.55
N ASN A 122 1.00 -8.64 -1.76
CA ASN A 122 0.81 -10.00 -2.25
C ASN A 122 0.00 -10.85 -1.27
N GLU A 123 -0.12 -12.14 -1.55
CA GLU A 123 -0.85 -13.09 -0.70
C GLU A 123 -0.23 -13.15 0.71
N ARG A 124 1.09 -13.19 0.83
CA ARG A 124 1.79 -13.27 2.14
C ARG A 124 1.53 -12.02 2.98
N THR A 125 1.68 -10.83 2.40
CA THR A 125 1.42 -9.58 3.13
C THR A 125 -0.05 -9.46 3.50
N THR A 126 -0.95 -10.05 2.70
CA THR A 126 -2.39 -10.08 3.00
C THR A 126 -2.70 -11.02 4.15
N VAL A 127 -2.14 -12.24 4.18
CA VAL A 127 -2.23 -13.16 5.33
C VAL A 127 -1.71 -12.47 6.59
N ALA A 128 -0.51 -11.91 6.52
CA ALA A 128 0.12 -11.22 7.65
C ALA A 128 -0.73 -10.05 8.17
N THR A 129 -1.26 -9.23 7.26
CA THR A 129 -2.13 -8.10 7.62
C THR A 129 -3.42 -8.58 8.29
N GLY A 130 -4.14 -9.51 7.66
CA GLY A 130 -5.43 -9.99 8.18
C GLY A 130 -5.31 -10.70 9.53
N TYR A 131 -4.28 -11.54 9.72
CA TYR A 131 -4.04 -12.22 10.99
C TYR A 131 -3.62 -11.24 12.10
N ALA A 132 -2.62 -10.39 11.85
CA ALA A 132 -2.10 -9.50 12.89
C ALA A 132 -3.09 -8.40 13.27
N MET A 133 -3.91 -7.95 12.32
CA MET A 133 -4.87 -6.86 12.53
C MET A 133 -6.27 -7.36 12.89
N ALA A 134 -6.47 -8.67 13.11
CA ALA A 134 -7.80 -9.25 13.27
C ALA A 134 -8.68 -8.50 14.29
N GLN A 135 -8.13 -8.17 15.46
CA GLN A 135 -8.85 -7.45 16.52
C GLN A 135 -9.11 -5.96 16.22
N PHE A 136 -8.47 -5.40 15.19
CA PHE A 136 -8.57 -4.01 14.75
C PHE A 136 -9.31 -3.85 13.42
N LEU A 137 -9.72 -4.96 12.79
CA LEU A 137 -10.35 -4.99 11.48
C LEU A 137 -11.87 -4.95 11.55
N ASP A 138 -12.43 -4.04 10.77
CA ASP A 138 -13.83 -3.95 10.36
C ASP A 138 -13.88 -3.66 8.86
N GLY A 139 -14.32 -4.61 8.02
CA GLY A 139 -14.18 -4.46 6.59
C GLY A 139 -12.71 -4.50 6.13
N THR A 140 -12.35 -3.46 5.38
CA THR A 140 -10.95 -3.16 5.03
C THR A 140 -10.34 -2.08 5.93
N SER A 141 -11.12 -1.55 6.88
CA SER A 141 -10.70 -0.48 7.77
C SER A 141 -10.00 -1.07 8.98
N ILE A 142 -8.79 -0.59 9.26
CA ILE A 142 -8.05 -0.89 10.48
C ILE A 142 -8.18 0.30 11.43
N ALA A 143 -8.76 0.10 12.61
CA ALA A 143 -8.92 1.13 13.63
C ALA A 143 -8.53 0.61 15.02
N GLY A 144 -7.97 1.48 15.84
CA GLY A 144 -7.51 1.15 17.19
C GLY A 144 -6.50 2.17 17.69
N ARG A 145 -6.21 2.09 18.99
CA ARG A 145 -5.26 2.98 19.67
C ARG A 145 -3.85 2.39 19.71
N ALA A 146 -2.88 3.28 19.73
CA ALA A 146 -1.52 2.96 20.13
C ALA A 146 -1.46 2.46 21.59
N PRO A 147 -0.49 1.58 21.92
CA PRO A 147 0.50 1.00 21.01
C PRO A 147 -0.05 -0.19 20.19
N GLY A 148 -1.32 -0.58 20.36
CA GLY A 148 -1.90 -1.82 19.85
C GLY A 148 -1.79 -1.99 18.33
N VAL A 149 -2.30 -1.04 17.55
CA VAL A 149 -2.30 -1.13 16.08
C VAL A 149 -0.88 -1.14 15.52
N ARG A 150 0.00 -0.28 16.05
CA ARG A 150 1.41 -0.26 15.64
C ARG A 150 2.13 -1.56 16.02
N GLY A 151 1.83 -2.11 17.20
CA GLY A 151 2.30 -3.43 17.65
C GLY A 151 1.89 -4.53 16.67
N ALA A 152 0.63 -4.56 16.27
CA ALA A 152 0.13 -5.50 15.26
C ALA A 152 0.80 -5.31 13.89
N ALA A 153 1.11 -4.08 13.48
CA ALA A 153 1.87 -3.85 12.25
C ALA A 153 3.30 -4.44 12.33
N MET A 154 3.96 -4.35 13.48
CA MET A 154 5.25 -5.02 13.71
C MET A 154 5.10 -6.55 13.72
N MET A 155 4.01 -7.09 14.28
CA MET A 155 3.71 -8.52 14.20
C MET A 155 3.45 -8.99 12.76
N ALA A 156 2.77 -8.19 11.95
CA ALA A 156 2.61 -8.50 10.52
C ALA A 156 3.98 -8.60 9.82
N ALA A 157 4.91 -7.69 10.12
CA ALA A 157 6.26 -7.72 9.57
C ALA A 157 7.08 -8.97 10.00
N ASN A 158 6.78 -9.54 11.17
CA ASN A 158 7.37 -10.83 11.60
C ASN A 158 6.89 -12.01 10.74
N LEU A 159 5.70 -11.93 10.14
CA LEU A 159 5.11 -12.96 9.29
C LEU A 159 5.48 -12.76 7.82
N ALA A 160 5.35 -11.54 7.32
CA ALA A 160 5.74 -11.16 5.96
C ALA A 160 6.33 -9.75 5.95
N ASP A 161 7.51 -9.60 5.36
CA ASP A 161 8.15 -8.29 5.22
C ASP A 161 7.37 -7.45 4.19
N PRO A 162 6.79 -6.30 4.57
CA PRO A 162 6.00 -5.46 3.66
C PRO A 162 6.85 -4.83 2.56
N VAL A 163 8.16 -4.70 2.74
CA VAL A 163 9.06 -4.12 1.72
C VAL A 163 9.31 -5.12 0.60
N SER A 164 9.72 -6.34 0.95
CA SER A 164 10.07 -7.36 -0.04
C SER A 164 8.91 -8.29 -0.45
N GLY A 165 7.84 -8.36 0.34
CA GLY A 165 6.76 -9.32 0.19
C GLY A 165 7.17 -10.77 0.49
N ARG A 166 8.34 -10.99 1.08
CA ARG A 166 8.86 -12.32 1.44
C ARG A 166 8.40 -12.70 2.84
N LEU A 167 8.60 -13.98 3.18
CA LEU A 167 8.41 -14.45 4.54
C LEU A 167 9.29 -13.65 5.52
N GLY A 168 8.74 -13.31 6.68
CA GLY A 168 9.48 -12.64 7.73
C GLY A 168 10.58 -13.52 8.30
N THR A 169 11.66 -12.90 8.75
CA THR A 169 12.81 -13.61 9.36
C THR A 169 12.39 -14.33 10.64
N THR A 170 11.53 -13.71 11.45
CA THR A 170 10.96 -14.30 12.67
C THR A 170 10.21 -15.60 12.37
N LEU A 171 9.42 -15.65 11.30
CA LEU A 171 8.68 -16.86 10.90
C LEU A 171 9.60 -17.97 10.37
N THR A 172 10.70 -17.61 9.70
CA THR A 172 11.62 -18.57 9.05
C THR A 172 12.76 -19.06 9.94
N SER A 173 12.98 -18.42 11.09
CA SER A 173 14.05 -18.76 12.04
C SER A 173 13.52 -19.60 13.21
N PRO A 174 14.36 -20.43 13.84
CA PRO A 174 14.02 -21.06 15.13
C PRO A 174 13.61 -20.02 16.20
N PRO A 175 12.67 -20.33 17.10
CA PRO A 175 11.98 -21.63 17.24
C PRO A 175 10.78 -21.81 16.32
N ASN A 176 10.50 -20.88 15.39
CA ASN A 176 9.49 -21.09 14.35
C ASN A 176 10.11 -21.97 13.26
N GLY A 177 10.24 -21.48 12.02
CA GLY A 177 10.94 -22.20 10.96
C GLY A 177 10.44 -23.65 10.83
N SER A 178 11.36 -24.60 10.82
CA SER A 178 11.06 -26.05 10.81
C SER A 178 10.81 -26.66 12.20
N ALA A 179 10.96 -25.88 13.28
CA ALA A 179 10.81 -26.37 14.65
C ALA A 179 9.35 -26.33 15.14
N THR A 180 8.45 -25.59 14.45
CA THR A 180 7.01 -25.58 14.71
C THR A 180 6.21 -25.74 13.42
N SER A 181 4.89 -25.93 13.55
CA SER A 181 3.96 -25.94 12.42
C SER A 181 3.62 -24.53 11.89
N THR A 182 4.10 -23.46 12.54
CA THR A 182 3.69 -22.07 12.23
C THR A 182 4.03 -21.68 10.79
N LEU A 183 5.24 -22.01 10.31
CA LEU A 183 5.64 -21.72 8.93
C LEU A 183 4.77 -22.49 7.93
N GLY A 184 4.52 -23.77 8.18
CA GLY A 184 3.66 -24.61 7.35
C GLY A 184 2.25 -24.05 7.24
N ALA A 185 1.62 -23.73 8.38
CA ALA A 185 0.28 -23.14 8.42
C ALA A 185 0.21 -21.80 7.66
N PHE A 186 1.21 -20.93 7.81
CA PHE A 186 1.28 -19.66 7.08
C PHE A 186 1.41 -19.86 5.56
N ILE A 187 2.20 -20.85 5.13
CA ILE A 187 2.33 -21.22 3.71
C ILE A 187 1.00 -21.76 3.17
N SER A 188 0.30 -22.62 3.90
CA SER A 188 -1.01 -23.14 3.49
C SER A 188 -2.04 -22.01 3.29
N LEU A 189 -2.09 -21.04 4.20
CA LEU A 189 -2.95 -19.85 4.05
C LEU A 189 -2.56 -19.01 2.83
N THR A 190 -1.25 -18.82 2.60
CA THR A 190 -0.75 -18.11 1.42
C THR A 190 -1.14 -18.82 0.12
N ASN A 191 -1.02 -20.15 0.08
CA ASN A 191 -1.41 -20.97 -1.07
C ASN A 191 -2.93 -20.91 -1.33
N ALA A 192 -3.75 -20.89 -0.27
CA ALA A 192 -5.20 -20.73 -0.41
C ALA A 192 -5.57 -19.35 -0.99
N LEU A 193 -4.89 -18.28 -0.58
CA LEU A 193 -5.05 -16.96 -1.20
C LEU A 193 -4.59 -16.97 -2.65
N ALA A 194 -3.46 -17.62 -2.96
CA ALA A 194 -2.93 -17.72 -4.31
C ALA A 194 -3.89 -18.47 -5.26
N ALA A 195 -4.52 -19.54 -4.77
CA ALA A 195 -5.58 -20.24 -5.50
C ALA A 195 -6.78 -19.33 -5.77
N CYS A 196 -7.17 -18.50 -4.81
CA CYS A 196 -8.24 -17.51 -5.01
C CYS A 196 -7.85 -16.45 -6.05
N THR A 197 -6.69 -15.80 -5.94
CA THR A 197 -6.27 -14.80 -6.92
C THR A 197 -6.12 -15.38 -8.33
N SER A 198 -5.86 -16.68 -8.44
CA SER A 198 -5.75 -17.41 -9.71
C SER A 198 -7.07 -17.79 -10.36
N GLY A 199 -8.16 -17.97 -9.60
CA GLY A 199 -9.41 -18.43 -10.19
C GLY A 199 -10.63 -18.43 -9.27
N ALA A 200 -11.81 -18.48 -9.89
CA ALA A 200 -13.10 -18.41 -9.21
C ALA A 200 -13.31 -19.57 -8.22
N ASP A 201 -12.92 -20.79 -8.59
CA ASP A 201 -13.11 -21.98 -7.75
C ASP A 201 -12.30 -21.88 -6.45
N GLY A 202 -11.02 -21.51 -6.56
CA GLY A 202 -10.16 -21.26 -5.40
C GLY A 202 -10.72 -20.15 -4.50
N CYS A 203 -11.27 -19.08 -5.10
CA CYS A 203 -11.92 -18.01 -4.33
C CYS A 203 -13.20 -18.46 -3.65
N GLY A 204 -14.01 -19.28 -4.32
CA GLY A 204 -15.23 -19.85 -3.75
C GLY A 204 -14.90 -20.73 -2.54
N ALA A 205 -13.94 -21.65 -2.70
CA ALA A 205 -13.47 -22.53 -1.63
C ALA A 205 -12.92 -21.75 -0.43
N LEU A 206 -12.03 -20.78 -0.65
CA LEU A 206 -11.48 -19.95 0.42
C LEU A 206 -12.58 -19.16 1.15
N ARG A 207 -13.51 -18.52 0.41
CA ARG A 207 -14.59 -17.76 1.03
C ARG A 207 -15.52 -18.65 1.85
N SER A 208 -15.80 -19.85 1.36
CA SER A 208 -16.59 -20.84 2.10
C SER A 208 -15.88 -21.26 3.39
N ALA A 209 -14.60 -21.62 3.30
CA ALA A 209 -13.79 -22.06 4.43
C ALA A 209 -13.54 -20.98 5.49
N THR A 210 -13.66 -19.70 5.11
CA THR A 210 -13.48 -18.56 6.01
C THR A 210 -14.81 -17.90 6.42
N THR A 211 -15.93 -18.56 6.09
CA THR A 211 -17.25 -18.19 6.60
C THR A 211 -17.46 -18.85 7.96
N THR A 212 -17.39 -18.06 9.04
CA THR A 212 -17.43 -18.61 10.40
C THR A 212 -18.72 -18.21 11.13
N PRO A 213 -19.17 -18.96 12.14
CA PRO A 213 -20.33 -18.56 12.94
C PRO A 213 -20.15 -17.20 13.63
N LEU A 214 -18.92 -16.89 14.06
CA LEU A 214 -18.62 -15.66 14.79
C LEU A 214 -18.59 -14.42 13.90
N SER A 215 -18.05 -14.53 12.69
CA SER A 215 -17.79 -13.37 11.81
C SER A 215 -18.61 -13.38 10.51
N GLY A 216 -19.39 -14.43 10.27
CA GLY A 216 -20.17 -14.60 9.05
C GLY A 216 -19.29 -14.75 7.81
N ARG A 217 -19.83 -14.34 6.65
CA ARG A 217 -19.18 -14.47 5.35
C ARG A 217 -18.26 -13.26 5.08
N PRO A 218 -16.97 -13.46 4.82
CA PRO A 218 -16.05 -12.34 4.57
C PRO A 218 -16.31 -11.68 3.21
N ALA A 219 -16.20 -10.36 3.17
CA ALA A 219 -16.35 -9.53 1.98
C ALA A 219 -15.06 -9.45 1.16
N ASN A 220 -13.89 -9.71 1.76
CA ASN A 220 -12.59 -9.69 1.08
C ASN A 220 -11.54 -10.63 1.71
N LEU A 221 -10.38 -10.80 1.06
CA LEU A 221 -9.30 -11.67 1.52
C LEU A 221 -8.70 -11.29 2.87
N ILE A 222 -8.70 -10.00 3.22
CA ILE A 222 -8.14 -9.51 4.49
C ILE A 222 -9.05 -9.96 5.63
N GLU A 223 -10.37 -9.82 5.45
CA GLU A 223 -11.37 -10.34 6.38
C GLU A 223 -11.34 -11.86 6.46
N SER A 224 -11.20 -12.58 5.35
CA SER A 224 -11.03 -14.04 5.37
C SER A 224 -9.95 -14.47 6.35
N MET A 225 -8.82 -13.77 6.37
CA MET A 225 -7.71 -14.07 7.29
C MET A 225 -7.99 -13.62 8.72
N ALA A 226 -8.65 -12.48 8.90
CA ALA A 226 -9.10 -12.03 10.23
C ALA A 226 -10.13 -12.98 10.85
N HIS A 227 -11.04 -13.55 10.04
CA HIS A 227 -12.05 -14.51 10.50
C HIS A 227 -11.41 -15.79 11.02
N MET A 228 -10.39 -16.31 10.32
CA MET A 228 -9.59 -17.45 10.77
C MET A 228 -8.86 -17.15 12.08
N ALA A 229 -8.26 -15.97 12.21
CA ALA A 229 -7.61 -15.55 13.44
C ALA A 229 -8.59 -15.42 14.63
N LYS A 230 -9.83 -14.97 14.36
CA LYS A 230 -10.91 -14.84 15.35
C LYS A 230 -11.59 -16.17 15.70
N SER A 231 -11.43 -17.21 14.88
CA SER A 231 -12.14 -18.49 15.00
C SER A 231 -11.16 -19.68 14.90
N PRO A 232 -10.16 -19.79 15.80
CA PRO A 232 -9.10 -20.79 15.69
C PRO A 232 -9.58 -22.25 15.77
N GLU A 233 -10.76 -22.48 16.35
CA GLU A 233 -11.43 -23.79 16.44
C GLU A 233 -12.30 -24.13 15.23
N HIS A 234 -12.45 -23.21 14.27
CA HIS A 234 -13.32 -23.43 13.12
C HIS A 234 -12.76 -24.51 12.20
N ASP A 235 -13.51 -25.60 12.07
CA ASP A 235 -13.29 -26.62 11.04
C ASP A 235 -14.20 -26.33 9.84
N PRO A 236 -13.64 -25.99 8.66
CA PRO A 236 -14.44 -25.68 7.49
C PRO A 236 -15.21 -26.93 7.01
N PRO A 237 -16.46 -26.77 6.50
CA PRO A 237 -17.37 -27.88 6.20
C PRO A 237 -16.92 -28.83 5.07
N ASP A 238 -15.74 -28.63 4.48
CA ASP A 238 -15.11 -29.55 3.53
C ASP A 238 -13.61 -29.72 3.83
N SER A 239 -13.21 -30.95 4.15
CA SER A 239 -11.83 -31.41 4.39
C SER A 239 -10.92 -31.35 3.15
N SER A 240 -11.36 -30.73 2.05
CA SER A 240 -10.51 -30.37 0.91
C SER A 240 -9.52 -29.24 1.24
N VAL A 241 -9.78 -28.45 2.28
CA VAL A 241 -8.80 -27.49 2.83
C VAL A 241 -7.69 -28.21 3.60
N SER A 242 -7.97 -29.35 4.26
CA SER A 242 -6.91 -30.22 4.80
C SER A 242 -5.98 -30.74 3.69
N ARG A 243 -6.47 -30.91 2.44
CA ARG A 243 -5.63 -31.26 1.29
C ARG A 243 -4.77 -30.10 0.75
N CYS A 244 -5.03 -28.86 1.15
CA CYS A 244 -4.13 -27.73 0.93
C CYS A 244 -3.05 -27.61 2.03
N VAL A 245 -3.24 -28.31 3.15
CA VAL A 245 -2.28 -28.41 4.26
C VAL A 245 -1.29 -29.56 4.03
N ASP A 246 -1.72 -30.62 3.32
CA ASP A 246 -0.91 -31.82 3.04
C ASP A 246 -0.20 -31.84 1.67
N ARG A 247 -0.03 -30.69 0.99
CA ARG A 247 0.75 -30.58 -0.26
C ARG A 247 1.74 -29.43 -0.27
#